data_AF-A0A3A6NFX6-F1
#
_entry.id   AF-A0A3A6NFX6-F1
#
_cell.length_a   1.000
_cell.length_b   1.000
_cell.length_c   1.000
_cell.angle_alpha   90.00
_cell.angle_beta   90.00
_cell.angle_gamma   90.00
#
_symmetry.space_group_name_H-M   'P 1'
#
loop_
_entity.id
_entity.type
_entity.pdbx_description
1 polymer ?
#
loop_
_entity_poly.entity_id
_entity_poly.type
_entity_poly.pdbx_seq_one_letter_code
_entity_poly.pdbx_strand_id
1 'polypeptide(L)'
;MNVIQVNPIFGPASYQVDERLAFVLMPFTDELTEIYKTFIKPTVELPEFQLVCKRADDIKSNRAIIQDIWKSICEARIIIADMSNLNPNVMYELGITHTLGKETILIYQKSEEEIKFPFDLSHIRRIEYENSATGGRKLEQELKETLEHILSPKIHA
;
A
#
# COMPACT_ATOMS: atom_id res chain seq x y z
N MET A 1 17.38 20.25 23.08
CA MET A 1 16.33 19.81 22.13
C MET A 1 15.73 18.56 22.76
N ASN A 2 14.49 18.63 23.25
CA ASN A 2 13.82 17.44 23.78
C ASN A 2 13.29 16.66 22.59
N VAL A 3 14.06 15.67 22.15
CA VAL A 3 13.65 14.76 21.08
C VAL A 3 12.66 13.77 21.67
N ILE A 4 11.55 13.53 20.98
CA ILE A 4 10.60 12.47 21.36
C ILE A 4 11.32 11.13 21.27
N GLN A 5 11.29 10.35 22.36
CA GLN A 5 11.72 8.96 22.32
C GLN A 5 10.57 8.09 21.82
N VAL A 6 10.76 7.43 20.67
CA VAL A 6 9.76 6.56 20.06
C VAL A 6 10.11 5.10 20.36
N ASN A 7 9.20 4.37 21.03
CA ASN A 7 9.33 2.95 21.32
C ASN A 7 8.08 2.22 20.80
N PRO A 8 8.03 1.79 19.53
CA PRO A 8 6.86 1.14 18.97
C PRO A 8 6.58 -0.19 19.68
N ILE A 9 5.30 -0.49 19.96
CA ILE A 9 4.88 -1.73 20.62
C ILE A 9 5.15 -2.99 19.76
N PHE A 10 5.47 -2.80 18.48
CA PHE A 10 5.77 -3.85 17.51
C PHE A 10 7.26 -4.20 17.43
N GLY A 11 8.10 -3.49 18.19
CA GLY A 11 9.57 -3.60 18.15
C GLY A 11 10.23 -2.37 17.51
N PRO A 12 11.57 -2.33 17.47
CA PRO A 12 12.31 -1.20 16.92
C PRO A 12 12.05 -1.04 15.42
N ALA A 13 12.13 0.18 14.91
CA ALA A 13 11.99 0.51 13.47
C ALA A 13 13.33 0.42 12.70
N SER A 14 14.35 -0.22 13.29
CA SER A 14 15.72 -0.28 12.76
C SER A 14 15.87 -1.38 11.70
N TYR A 15 15.08 -1.29 10.63
CA TYR A 15 15.14 -2.18 9.47
C TYR A 15 15.80 -1.46 8.29
N GLN A 16 16.50 -2.21 7.45
CA GLN A 16 16.98 -1.69 6.17
C GLN A 16 15.82 -1.69 5.17
N VAL A 17 15.65 -0.59 4.45
CA VAL A 17 14.68 -0.53 3.36
C VAL A 17 15.19 -1.41 2.21
N ASP A 18 14.36 -2.34 1.75
CA ASP A 18 14.55 -3.06 0.50
C ASP A 18 14.04 -2.19 -0.65
N GLU A 19 14.96 -1.66 -1.44
CA GLU A 19 14.69 -0.76 -2.57
C GLU A 19 13.82 -1.39 -3.68
N ARG A 20 13.57 -2.70 -3.61
CA ARG A 20 12.70 -3.42 -4.53
C ARG A 20 11.35 -3.78 -3.91
N LEU A 21 11.16 -3.65 -2.61
CA LEU A 21 9.95 -4.13 -1.97
C LEU A 21 8.81 -3.11 -2.10
N ALA A 22 7.75 -3.51 -2.79
CA ALA A 22 6.44 -2.89 -2.69
C ALA A 22 5.53 -3.77 -1.82
N PHE A 23 4.96 -3.19 -0.76
CA PHE A 23 4.11 -3.92 0.18
C PHE A 23 2.67 -3.43 0.11
N VAL A 24 1.75 -4.38 -0.05
CA VAL A 24 0.32 -4.13 -0.23
C VAL A 24 -0.42 -4.35 1.08
N LEU A 25 -1.02 -3.28 1.60
CA LEU A 25 -1.99 -3.32 2.69
C LEU A 25 -3.38 -3.44 2.08
N MET A 26 -4.05 -4.57 2.26
CA MET A 26 -5.33 -4.84 1.59
C MET A 26 -6.21 -5.75 2.44
N PRO A 27 -7.55 -5.55 2.44
CA PRO A 27 -8.46 -6.46 3.10
C PRO A 27 -8.42 -7.86 2.48
N PHE A 28 -8.56 -8.89 3.31
CA PHE A 28 -8.56 -10.29 2.87
C PHE A 28 -9.96 -10.74 2.46
N THR A 29 -10.36 -10.42 1.24
CA THR A 29 -11.55 -10.99 0.60
C THR A 29 -11.15 -11.69 -0.70
N ASP A 30 -11.94 -12.65 -1.16
CA ASP A 30 -11.69 -13.36 -2.42
C ASP A 30 -11.70 -12.38 -3.61
N GLU A 31 -12.67 -11.46 -3.61
CA GLU A 31 -12.81 -10.41 -4.61
C GLU A 31 -11.54 -9.55 -4.73
N LEU A 32 -11.06 -9.00 -3.62
CA LEU A 32 -9.87 -8.16 -3.59
C LEU A 32 -8.59 -8.96 -3.85
N THR A 33 -8.60 -10.26 -3.53
CA THR A 33 -7.51 -11.17 -3.88
C THR A 33 -7.37 -11.36 -5.38
N GLU A 34 -8.48 -11.44 -6.12
CA GLU A 34 -8.44 -11.50 -7.57
C GLU A 34 -7.96 -10.17 -8.16
N ILE A 35 -8.37 -9.01 -7.61
CA ILE A 35 -7.84 -7.69 -8.02
C ILE A 35 -6.32 -7.61 -7.80
N TYR A 36 -5.85 -8.06 -6.63
CA TYR A 36 -4.41 -8.09 -6.31
C TYR A 36 -3.62 -8.93 -7.32
N LYS A 37 -4.06 -10.16 -7.59
CA LYS A 37 -3.37 -11.09 -8.48
C LYS A 37 -3.44 -10.68 -9.95
N THR A 38 -4.55 -10.08 -10.36
CA THR A 38 -4.82 -9.80 -11.78
C THR A 38 -4.25 -8.45 -12.21
N PHE A 39 -4.32 -7.43 -11.36
CA PHE A 39 -3.96 -6.06 -11.74
C PHE A 39 -2.80 -5.51 -10.91
N ILE A 40 -2.89 -5.54 -9.57
CA ILE A 40 -1.91 -4.85 -8.71
C ILE A 40 -0.52 -5.49 -8.82
N LYS A 41 -0.41 -6.79 -8.54
CA LYS A 41 0.87 -7.50 -8.55
C LYS A 41 1.56 -7.47 -9.92
N PRO A 42 0.87 -7.83 -11.03
CA PRO A 42 1.50 -7.76 -12.35
C PRO A 42 1.97 -6.36 -12.73
N THR A 43 1.22 -5.31 -12.37
CA THR A 43 1.60 -3.91 -12.66
C THR A 43 2.84 -3.50 -11.87
N VAL A 44 2.88 -3.83 -10.57
CA VAL A 44 4.02 -3.50 -9.70
C VAL A 44 5.29 -4.24 -10.11
N GLU A 45 5.16 -5.50 -10.53
CA GLU A 45 6.28 -6.37 -10.93
C GLU A 45 6.65 -6.23 -12.42
N LEU A 46 6.17 -5.18 -13.09
CA LEU A 46 6.62 -4.85 -14.45
C LEU A 46 8.15 -4.69 -14.49
N PRO A 47 8.83 -5.25 -15.51
CA PRO A 47 10.30 -5.28 -15.55
C PRO A 47 10.97 -3.91 -15.43
N GLU A 48 10.35 -2.85 -15.94
CA GLU A 48 10.86 -1.48 -15.85
C GLU A 48 10.97 -0.94 -14.42
N PHE A 49 10.17 -1.46 -13.48
CA PHE A 49 10.16 -1.00 -12.08
C PHE A 49 11.14 -1.73 -11.18
N GLN A 50 11.52 -2.97 -11.54
CA GLN A 50 12.42 -3.82 -10.75
C GLN A 50 11.94 -4.03 -9.29
N LEU A 51 10.63 -3.97 -9.06
CA LEU A 51 10.02 -4.20 -7.76
C LEU A 51 9.57 -5.66 -7.60
N VAL A 52 9.41 -6.06 -6.35
CA VAL A 52 8.75 -7.30 -5.91
C VAL A 52 7.54 -6.90 -5.09
N CYS A 53 6.38 -7.43 -5.45
CA CYS A 53 5.12 -7.10 -4.81
C CYS A 53 4.74 -8.18 -3.80
N LYS A 54 4.66 -7.79 -2.52
CA LYS A 54 4.21 -8.68 -1.44
C LYS A 54 2.93 -8.16 -0.81
N ARG A 55 2.05 -9.08 -0.46
CA ARG A 55 0.88 -8.81 0.38
C ARG A 55 1.06 -9.56 1.71
N ALA A 56 0.44 -9.05 2.78
CA ALA A 56 0.62 -9.58 4.13
C ALA A 56 0.28 -11.09 4.29
N ASP A 57 -0.55 -11.67 3.44
CA ASP A 57 -0.90 -13.11 3.43
C ASP A 57 0.15 -14.01 2.77
N ASP A 58 1.10 -13.48 1.98
CA ASP A 58 2.24 -14.25 1.46
C ASP A 58 3.18 -14.71 2.59
N ILE A 59 3.01 -14.17 3.80
CA ILE A 59 3.74 -14.53 5.01
C ILE A 59 3.04 -15.74 5.64
N LYS A 60 3.61 -16.93 5.38
CA LYS A 60 3.14 -18.32 5.66
C LYS A 60 2.54 -18.67 7.04
N SER A 61 1.60 -17.92 7.57
CA SER A 61 0.72 -18.37 8.64
C SER A 61 -0.66 -17.74 8.47
N ASN A 62 -1.73 -18.49 8.76
CA ASN A 62 -3.13 -18.08 8.60
C ASN A 62 -3.54 -16.81 9.40
N ARG A 63 -2.59 -16.11 10.04
CA ARG A 63 -2.71 -14.77 10.62
C ARG A 63 -1.33 -14.11 10.54
N ALA A 64 -1.10 -13.22 9.58
CA ALA A 64 0.05 -12.32 9.67
C ALA A 64 -0.05 -11.58 11.02
N ILE A 65 0.96 -11.76 11.88
CA ILE A 65 0.95 -11.08 13.18
C ILE A 65 1.37 -9.63 12.91
N ILE A 66 0.81 -8.68 13.65
CA ILE A 66 1.07 -7.24 13.44
C ILE A 66 2.58 -6.89 13.44
N GLN A 67 3.44 -7.69 14.08
CA GLN A 67 4.90 -7.56 14.03
C GLN A 67 5.49 -7.87 12.64
N ASP A 68 4.94 -8.83 11.90
CA ASP A 68 5.38 -9.15 10.53
C ASP A 68 4.96 -8.06 9.55
N ILE A 69 3.76 -7.50 9.76
CA ILE A 69 3.25 -6.34 9.00
C ILE A 69 4.12 -5.11 9.31
N TRP A 70 4.42 -4.86 10.60
CA TRP A 70 5.32 -3.80 11.03
C TRP A 70 6.69 -3.89 10.35
N LYS A 71 7.30 -5.08 10.37
CA LYS A 71 8.57 -5.33 9.69
C LYS A 71 8.45 -5.04 8.20
N SER A 72 7.41 -5.55 7.54
CA SER A 72 7.19 -5.36 6.11
C SER A 72 6.98 -3.89 5.74
N ILE A 73 6.25 -3.12 6.55
CA ILE A 73 6.08 -1.67 6.38
C ILE A 73 7.43 -0.96 6.52
N CYS A 74 8.25 -1.34 7.51
CA CYS A 74 9.56 -0.73 7.70
C CYS A 74 10.50 -1.01 6.51
N GLU A 75 10.54 -2.26 6.05
CA GLU A 75 11.39 -2.72 4.95
C GLU A 75 10.92 -2.25 3.57
N ALA A 76 9.62 -1.98 3.36
CA ALA A 76 9.10 -1.64 2.04
C ALA A 76 9.60 -0.28 1.54
N ARG A 77 9.98 -0.18 0.27
CA ARG A 77 10.22 1.11 -0.38
C ARG A 77 8.92 1.86 -0.64
N ILE A 78 7.91 1.15 -1.14
CA ILE A 78 6.60 1.69 -1.52
C ILE A 78 5.51 0.89 -0.79
N ILE A 79 4.53 1.61 -0.25
CA ILE A 79 3.29 1.02 0.27
C ILE A 79 2.17 1.26 -0.73
N ILE A 80 1.36 0.25 -0.98
CA ILE A 80 0.09 0.38 -1.70
C ILE A 80 -1.00 0.02 -0.71
N ALA A 81 -1.89 0.95 -0.37
CA ALA A 81 -2.93 0.75 0.62
C ALA A 81 -4.31 0.77 -0.04
N ASP A 82 -5.01 -0.37 0.01
CA ASP A 82 -6.38 -0.51 -0.46
C ASP A 82 -7.37 -0.17 0.64
N MET A 83 -7.99 1.00 0.53
CA MET A 83 -8.94 1.54 1.50
C MET A 83 -10.40 1.13 1.21
N SER A 84 -10.63 0.14 0.33
CA SER A 84 -11.96 -0.36 0.03
C SER A 84 -12.69 -0.77 1.31
N ASN A 85 -13.96 -0.38 1.41
CA ASN A 85 -14.82 -0.62 2.57
C ASN A 85 -14.27 -0.05 3.91
N LEU A 86 -13.26 0.82 3.87
CA LEU A 86 -12.61 1.41 5.05
C LEU A 86 -12.22 0.38 6.11
N ASN A 87 -11.60 -0.72 5.67
CA ASN A 87 -11.24 -1.83 6.55
C ASN A 87 -10.41 -1.33 7.75
N PRO A 88 -10.85 -1.58 9.00
CA PRO A 88 -10.20 -1.03 10.19
C PRO A 88 -8.71 -1.39 10.32
N ASN A 89 -8.32 -2.59 9.88
CA ASN A 89 -6.93 -3.04 9.96
C ASN A 89 -6.06 -2.27 8.97
N VAL A 90 -6.51 -2.13 7.72
CA VAL A 90 -5.77 -1.34 6.72
C VAL A 90 -5.67 0.12 7.14
N MET A 91 -6.73 0.68 7.73
CA MET A 91 -6.71 2.06 8.25
C MET A 91 -5.71 2.22 9.40
N TYR A 92 -5.60 1.23 10.29
CA TYR A 92 -4.63 1.21 11.37
C TYR A 92 -3.19 1.13 10.85
N GLU A 93 -2.94 0.23 9.90
CA GLU A 93 -1.64 0.06 9.23
C GLU A 93 -1.25 1.28 8.41
N LEU A 94 -2.21 1.95 7.78
CA LEU A 94 -2.00 3.19 7.04
C LEU A 94 -1.57 4.33 7.98
N GLY A 95 -2.18 4.44 9.17
CA GLY A 95 -1.75 5.40 10.19
C GLY A 95 -0.30 5.19 10.63
N ILE A 96 0.11 3.94 10.84
CA ILE A 96 1.51 3.58 11.11
C ILE A 96 2.41 3.95 9.93
N THR A 97 1.99 3.62 8.72
CA THR A 97 2.71 3.91 7.48
C THR A 97 2.97 5.42 7.31
N HIS A 98 1.94 6.25 7.50
CA HIS A 98 2.05 7.70 7.45
C HIS A 98 2.95 8.25 8.56
N THR A 99 2.89 7.67 9.76
CA THR A 99 3.76 8.06 10.89
C THR A 99 5.25 7.83 10.57
N LEU A 100 5.55 6.78 9.80
CA LEU A 100 6.91 6.46 9.34
C LEU A 100 7.32 7.26 8.08
N GLY A 101 6.41 8.02 7.47
CA GLY A 101 6.70 8.82 6.28
C GLY A 101 7.01 7.97 5.04
N LYS A 102 6.42 6.78 4.92
CA LYS A 102 6.63 5.91 3.76
C LYS A 102 5.95 6.48 2.51
N GLU A 103 6.58 6.29 1.35
CA GLU A 103 5.98 6.59 0.06
C GLU A 103 4.77 5.66 -0.15
N THR A 104 3.57 6.24 -0.26
CA THR A 104 2.30 5.50 -0.17
C THR A 104 1.36 5.84 -1.32
N ILE A 105 0.92 4.82 -2.05
CA ILE A 105 -0.10 4.90 -3.08
C ILE A 105 -1.42 4.43 -2.47
N LEU A 106 -2.42 5.30 -2.45
CA LEU A 106 -3.76 4.97 -1.98
C LEU A 106 -4.64 4.51 -3.13
N ILE A 107 -5.32 3.39 -2.96
CA ILE A 107 -6.30 2.88 -3.92
C ILE A 107 -7.62 2.57 -3.20
N TYR A 108 -8.72 2.57 -3.94
CA TYR A 108 -9.99 2.03 -3.44
C TYR A 108 -10.90 1.59 -4.57
N GLN A 109 -11.66 0.54 -4.29
CA GLN A 109 -12.77 0.10 -5.11
C GLN A 109 -13.98 0.99 -4.83
N LYS A 110 -14.48 1.64 -5.87
CA LYS A 110 -15.73 2.35 -5.87
C LYS A 110 -16.89 1.37 -5.68
N SER A 111 -17.77 1.68 -4.75
CA SER A 111 -19.07 1.02 -4.58
C SER A 111 -20.20 1.96 -5.01
N GLU A 112 -21.43 1.44 -5.08
CA GLU A 112 -22.62 2.25 -5.38
C GLU A 112 -22.87 3.32 -4.30
N GLU A 113 -22.52 3.01 -3.05
CA GLU A 113 -22.58 3.94 -1.93
C GLU A 113 -21.33 4.84 -1.90
N GLU A 114 -21.52 6.13 -1.67
CA GLU A 114 -20.41 7.07 -1.53
C GLU A 114 -19.57 6.72 -0.28
N ILE A 115 -18.29 6.39 -0.50
CA ILE A 115 -17.35 6.13 0.59
C ILE A 115 -16.98 7.45 1.28
N LYS A 116 -17.34 7.56 2.56
CA LYS A 116 -16.97 8.70 3.41
C LYS A 116 -15.61 8.46 4.07
N PHE A 117 -14.55 8.85 3.37
CA PHE A 117 -13.20 8.78 3.94
C PHE A 117 -13.05 9.69 5.17
N PRO A 118 -12.21 9.29 6.16
CA PRO A 118 -11.82 10.18 7.25
C PRO A 118 -11.32 11.53 6.72
N PHE A 119 -11.61 12.60 7.46
CA PHE A 119 -11.28 13.98 7.05
C PHE A 119 -9.81 14.14 6.66
N ASP A 120 -8.89 13.55 7.44
CA ASP A 120 -7.44 13.61 7.20
C ASP A 120 -7.00 12.92 5.90
N LEU A 121 -7.80 11.99 5.36
CA LEU A 121 -7.55 11.31 4.10
C LEU A 121 -8.33 11.90 2.92
N SER A 122 -9.20 12.89 3.17
CA SER A 122 -10.08 13.44 2.13
C SER A 122 -9.33 14.20 1.02
N HIS A 123 -8.17 14.77 1.34
CA HIS A 123 -7.34 15.55 0.43
C HIS A 123 -6.19 14.76 -0.19
N ILE A 124 -5.98 13.51 0.22
CA ILE A 124 -4.89 12.69 -0.29
C ILE A 124 -5.31 12.09 -1.63
N ARG A 125 -4.43 12.22 -2.63
CA ARG A 125 -4.65 11.62 -3.96
C ARG A 125 -4.76 10.11 -3.82
N ARG A 126 -5.74 9.54 -4.51
CA ARG A 126 -6.07 8.12 -4.50
C ARG A 126 -6.53 7.68 -5.88
N ILE A 127 -6.23 6.43 -6.24
CA ILE A 127 -6.69 5.80 -7.47
C ILE A 127 -8.05 5.17 -7.19
N GLU A 128 -9.08 5.62 -7.93
CA GLU A 128 -10.43 5.05 -7.90
C GLU A 128 -10.58 4.00 -9.00
N TYR A 129 -10.96 2.78 -8.64
CA TYR A 129 -11.25 1.71 -9.59
C TYR A 129 -12.61 1.06 -9.32
N GLU A 130 -13.10 0.29 -10.29
CA GLU A 130 -14.32 -0.51 -10.17
C GLU A 130 -13.97 -1.99 -10.30
N ASN A 131 -14.72 -2.88 -9.64
CA ASN A 131 -14.54 -4.32 -9.83
C ASN A 131 -15.22 -4.79 -11.13
N SER A 132 -14.57 -4.43 -12.23
CA SER A 132 -14.92 -4.84 -13.59
C SER A 132 -13.64 -4.96 -14.40
N ALA A 133 -13.69 -5.65 -15.55
CA ALA A 133 -12.51 -5.75 -16.41
C ALA A 133 -11.99 -4.38 -16.87
N THR A 134 -12.90 -3.43 -17.13
CA THR A 134 -12.55 -2.05 -17.49
C THR A 134 -12.00 -1.27 -16.29
N GLY A 135 -12.59 -1.43 -15.11
CA GLY A 135 -12.11 -0.80 -13.88
C GLY A 135 -10.73 -1.29 -13.46
N GLY A 136 -10.46 -2.59 -13.60
CA GLY A 136 -9.14 -3.17 -13.34
C GLY A 136 -8.06 -2.67 -14.30
N ARG A 137 -8.38 -2.48 -15.60
CA ARG A 137 -7.43 -1.87 -16.54
C ARG A 137 -7.13 -0.40 -16.21
N LYS A 138 -8.13 0.33 -15.73
CA LYS A 138 -7.93 1.71 -15.25
C LYS A 138 -7.01 1.72 -14.03
N LEU A 139 -7.21 0.81 -13.08
CA LEU A 139 -6.32 0.62 -11.93
C LEU A 139 -4.87 0.35 -12.38
N GLU A 140 -4.68 -0.61 -13.29
CA GLU A 140 -3.36 -0.93 -13.87
C GLU A 140 -2.70 0.31 -14.49
N GLN A 141 -3.42 1.06 -15.32
CA GLN A 141 -2.87 2.24 -15.97
C GLN A 141 -2.47 3.33 -14.95
N GLU A 142 -3.39 3.72 -14.05
CA GLU A 142 -3.10 4.80 -13.09
C GLU A 142 -2.02 4.38 -12.08
N LEU A 143 -1.99 3.10 -11.68
CA LEU A 143 -0.94 2.57 -10.81
C LEU A 143 0.41 2.59 -11.51
N LYS A 144 0.46 2.19 -12.80
CA LYS A 144 1.68 2.26 -13.62
C LYS A 144 2.21 3.70 -13.70
N GLU A 145 1.37 4.65 -14.08
CA GLU A 145 1.74 6.07 -14.20
C GLU A 145 2.24 6.64 -12.85
N THR A 146 1.60 6.24 -11.76
CA THR A 146 2.00 6.66 -10.41
C THR A 146 3.37 6.09 -10.02
N LEU A 147 3.61 4.81 -10.32
CA LEU A 147 4.91 4.16 -10.09
C LEU A 147 6.02 4.79 -10.95
N GLU A 148 5.75 5.07 -12.22
CA GLU A 148 6.70 5.79 -13.09
C GLU A 148 7.09 7.15 -12.49
N HIS A 149 6.12 7.91 -12.00
CA HIS A 149 6.39 9.20 -11.37
C HIS A 149 7.22 9.05 -10.08
N ILE A 150 6.84 8.12 -9.19
CA ILE A 150 7.54 7.88 -7.91
C ILE A 150 8.98 7.38 -8.13
N LEU A 151 9.18 6.50 -9.10
CA LEU A 151 10.45 5.84 -9.37
C LEU A 151 11.36 6.66 -10.31
N SER A 152 10.82 7.65 -11.01
CA SER A 152 11.61 8.54 -11.85
C SER A 152 12.72 9.21 -11.03
N PRO A 153 13.94 9.37 -11.58
CA PRO A 153 15.00 10.09 -10.90
C PRO A 153 14.51 11.50 -10.60
N LYS A 154 14.42 11.87 -9.33
CA LYS A 154 14.18 13.25 -8.94
C LYS A 154 15.37 14.06 -9.46
N ILE A 155 15.17 14.81 -10.54
CA ILE A 155 16.14 15.81 -10.98
C ILE A 155 16.13 16.86 -9.87
N HIS A 156 17.11 16.79 -8.98
CA HIS A 156 17.34 17.84 -8.00
C HIS A 156 17.70 19.12 -8.78
N ALA A 157 16.75 20.05 -8.82
CA ALA A 157 17.01 21.46 -9.13
C ALA A 157 17.57 22.16 -7.90
#